data_AF-A0A2P8VK92-F1
#
_entry.id   AF-A0A2P8VK92-F1
#
_cell.length_a   1.000
_cell.length_b   1.000
_cell.length_c   1.000
_cell.angle_alpha   90.00
_cell.angle_beta   90.00
_cell.angle_gamma   90.00
#
_symmetry.space_group_name_H-M   'P 1'
#
loop_
_entity.id
_entity.type
_entity.pdbx_description
1 polymer ?
#
loop_
_entity_poly.entity_id
_entity_poly.type
_entity_poly.pdbx_seq_one_letter_code
_entity_poly.pdbx_strand_id
1 'polypeptide(L)'
;MSYAFISFFDGNQVKSMIKKLAPQLKNHNEIRRILREKDITISLEGGQKADTLLIYLPIVDGKSDYIQLFDVVKKEILYNFAFKCCEINRKLKIQSQSAIDALVNKAIRRLSQHTAHGELGELILFTLLDVYLEAPKILSKISLKTSRRMPVYGADAVHAQYYNNEIRLYFGESKLHKNFDGAASDAAKSIKSAKDKYQVEFDLIESHLDFPNMDDDIQEDIMDLIDPFSDKSHLQSIYSPCFIGFTGHDIIGSSLSEDEFLEKYVLLANTHTNYFFKKIEEQALDHNQSTLMLLPFSDIDELVKKFIDYLGIEK
;
A
#
# COMPACT_ATOMS: atom_id res chain seq x y z
N MET A 1 -6.63 60.56 -33.03
CA MET A 1 -6.08 59.18 -33.11
C MET A 1 -4.65 59.25 -32.60
N SER A 2 -4.17 58.54 -31.59
CA SER A 2 -4.71 57.51 -30.70
C SER A 2 -3.83 57.55 -29.44
N TYR A 3 -4.44 57.40 -28.26
CA TYR A 3 -3.72 57.19 -27.01
C TYR A 3 -3.11 55.78 -27.04
N ALA A 4 -1.81 55.63 -26.77
CA ALA A 4 -1.20 54.33 -26.54
C ALA A 4 -1.07 54.11 -25.02
N PHE A 5 -1.94 53.23 -24.52
CA PHE A 5 -2.04 52.77 -23.15
C PHE A 5 -0.76 52.03 -22.72
N ILE A 6 -0.35 52.31 -21.48
CA ILE A 6 0.60 51.52 -20.72
C ILE A 6 -0.11 50.21 -20.34
N SER A 7 0.39 49.07 -20.80
CA SER A 7 -0.04 47.76 -20.31
C SER A 7 0.89 47.32 -19.18
N PHE A 8 0.44 47.48 -17.94
CA PHE A 8 0.94 46.71 -16.80
C PHE A 8 0.41 45.28 -16.95
N PHE A 9 1.27 44.34 -17.33
CA PHE A 9 1.02 42.92 -17.10
C PHE A 9 1.74 42.55 -15.81
N ASP A 10 0.99 42.48 -14.71
CA ASP A 10 1.43 41.87 -13.46
C ASP A 10 1.70 40.38 -13.71
N GLY A 11 2.97 40.04 -13.86
CA GLY A 11 3.45 38.67 -13.89
C GLY A 11 3.54 38.11 -12.48
N ASN A 12 2.39 37.74 -11.88
CA ASN A 12 2.35 36.88 -10.71
C ASN A 12 1.73 35.53 -11.09
N GLN A 13 2.46 34.77 -11.91
CA GLN A 13 2.26 33.33 -12.03
C GLN A 13 2.85 32.70 -10.77
N VAL A 14 2.03 32.58 -9.72
CA VAL A 14 2.35 31.70 -8.59
C VAL A 14 2.46 30.29 -9.18
N LYS A 15 3.69 29.81 -9.35
CA LYS A 15 3.93 28.37 -9.54
C LYS A 15 3.40 27.69 -8.30
N SER A 16 2.18 27.18 -8.36
CA SER A 16 1.64 26.25 -7.37
C SER A 16 2.66 25.12 -7.22
N MET A 17 3.39 25.09 -6.11
CA MET A 17 4.24 23.95 -5.78
C MET A 17 3.32 22.73 -5.64
N ILE A 18 3.63 21.66 -6.36
CA ILE A 18 2.91 20.39 -6.22
C ILE A 18 3.18 19.90 -4.79
N LYS A 19 2.15 19.89 -3.94
CA LYS A 19 2.27 19.31 -2.60
C LYS A 19 2.51 17.81 -2.75
N LYS A 20 3.45 17.26 -1.96
CA LYS A 20 3.75 15.82 -1.87
C LYS A 20 4.11 15.47 -0.44
N LEU A 21 3.68 14.30 0.01
CA LEU A 21 4.17 13.71 1.26
C LEU A 21 5.45 12.93 0.97
N ALA A 22 6.37 12.88 1.94
CA ALA A 22 7.62 12.15 1.79
C ALA A 22 7.41 10.65 2.08
N PRO A 23 7.76 9.74 1.15
CA PRO A 23 7.77 8.30 1.43
C PRO A 23 8.68 7.93 2.61
N GLN A 24 8.39 6.82 3.28
CA GLN A 24 9.17 6.36 4.43
C GLN A 24 10.30 5.42 4.05
N LEU A 25 10.15 4.66 2.97
CA LEU A 25 11.17 3.76 2.47
C LEU A 25 12.20 4.57 1.66
N LYS A 26 13.48 4.25 1.80
CA LYS A 26 14.58 4.96 1.13
C LYS A 26 15.06 4.22 -0.11
N ASN A 27 14.98 2.88 -0.11
CA ASN A 27 15.51 2.06 -1.19
C ASN A 27 14.48 1.76 -2.30
N HIS A 28 13.71 2.76 -2.75
CA HIS A 28 12.66 2.58 -3.77
C HIS A 28 13.16 1.89 -5.04
N ASN A 29 14.36 2.22 -5.52
CA ASN A 29 14.95 1.62 -6.71
C ASN A 29 15.27 0.13 -6.53
N GLU A 30 15.78 -0.27 -5.35
CA GLU A 30 16.04 -1.67 -5.05
C GLU A 30 14.73 -2.45 -4.95
N ILE A 31 13.73 -1.87 -4.26
CA ILE A 31 12.40 -2.47 -4.13
C ILE A 31 11.76 -2.65 -5.50
N ARG A 32 11.79 -1.65 -6.38
CA ARG A 32 11.23 -1.73 -7.75
C ARG A 32 11.95 -2.74 -8.65
N ARG A 33 13.22 -3.04 -8.38
CA ARG A 33 13.96 -4.09 -9.10
C ARG A 33 13.51 -5.50 -8.68
N ILE A 34 13.06 -5.64 -7.44
CA ILE A 34 12.57 -6.90 -6.85
C ILE A 34 11.08 -7.09 -7.14
N LEU A 35 10.24 -6.12 -6.77
CA LEU A 35 8.80 -6.08 -7.06
C LEU A 35 8.61 -5.30 -8.37
N ARG A 36 8.76 -5.96 -9.51
CA ARG A 36 8.68 -5.26 -10.79
C ARG A 36 7.25 -4.92 -11.14
N GLU A 37 7.06 -3.81 -11.85
CA GLU A 37 5.77 -3.36 -12.34
C GLU A 37 5.65 -3.65 -13.84
N LYS A 38 4.48 -4.14 -14.25
CA LYS A 38 4.08 -4.21 -15.65
C LYS A 38 3.12 -3.06 -15.93
N ASP A 39 3.61 -2.02 -16.61
CA ASP A 39 2.78 -0.89 -17.02
C ASP A 39 1.81 -1.32 -18.13
N ILE A 40 0.52 -1.30 -17.79
CA ILE A 40 -0.59 -1.60 -18.70
C ILE A 40 -1.87 -0.92 -18.18
N THR A 41 -2.68 -0.42 -19.10
CA THR A 41 -4.05 0.02 -18.80
C THR A 41 -5.02 -1.13 -19.05
N ILE A 42 -5.76 -1.53 -18.02
CA ILE A 42 -6.88 -2.47 -18.14
C ILE A 42 -8.19 -1.68 -18.20
N SER A 43 -9.06 -2.02 -19.15
CA SER A 43 -10.42 -1.48 -19.21
C SER A 43 -11.41 -2.45 -18.60
N LEU A 44 -12.36 -1.92 -17.84
CA LEU A 44 -13.51 -2.65 -17.34
C LEU A 44 -14.48 -2.97 -18.49
N GLU A 45 -15.39 -3.92 -18.29
CA GLU A 45 -16.43 -4.28 -19.28
C GLU A 45 -17.24 -3.07 -19.78
N GLY A 46 -17.41 -2.04 -18.93
CA GLY A 46 -18.07 -0.76 -19.29
C GLY A 46 -17.21 0.25 -20.05
N GLY A 47 -15.96 -0.10 -20.40
CA GLY A 47 -15.01 0.77 -21.12
C GLY A 47 -14.26 1.79 -20.25
N GLN A 48 -14.61 1.91 -18.97
CA GLN A 48 -13.87 2.71 -17.99
C GLN A 48 -12.49 2.12 -17.73
N LYS A 49 -11.50 2.97 -17.47
CA LYS A 49 -10.16 2.50 -17.08
C LYS A 49 -10.20 2.03 -15.63
N ALA A 50 -9.68 0.84 -15.38
CA ALA A 50 -9.47 0.34 -14.03
C ALA A 50 -8.19 0.96 -13.45
N ASP A 51 -8.25 1.36 -12.18
CA ASP A 51 -7.04 1.72 -11.44
C ASP A 51 -6.38 0.45 -10.92
N THR A 52 -5.24 0.08 -11.53
CA THR A 52 -4.58 -1.20 -11.30
C THR A 52 -3.07 -1.06 -11.26
N LEU A 53 -2.44 -1.87 -10.41
CA LEU A 53 -0.99 -2.00 -10.33
C LEU A 53 -0.61 -3.48 -10.44
N LEU A 54 0.00 -3.87 -11.56
CA LEU A 54 0.43 -5.25 -11.80
C LEU A 54 1.88 -5.40 -11.34
N ILE A 55 2.07 -6.01 -10.17
CA ILE A 55 3.38 -6.31 -9.60
C ILE A 55 3.72 -7.77 -9.87
N TYR A 56 5.00 -8.07 -10.05
CA TYR A 56 5.52 -9.43 -10.15
C TYR A 56 6.94 -9.53 -9.59
N LEU A 57 7.31 -10.72 -9.15
CA LEU A 57 8.70 -11.08 -8.86
C LEU A 57 9.35 -11.62 -10.15
N PRO A 58 10.64 -11.35 -10.40
CA PRO A 58 11.37 -11.95 -11.52
C PRO A 58 11.26 -13.47 -11.50
N ILE A 59 11.07 -14.04 -12.69
CA ILE A 59 10.93 -15.50 -12.86
C ILE A 59 12.06 -16.02 -13.73
N VAL A 60 12.65 -17.12 -13.29
CA VAL A 60 13.68 -17.86 -14.02
C VAL A 60 13.32 -19.34 -13.97
N ASP A 61 13.24 -19.98 -15.13
CA ASP A 61 12.93 -21.42 -15.29
C ASP A 61 11.69 -21.86 -14.48
N GLY A 62 10.60 -21.10 -14.60
CA GLY A 62 9.33 -21.40 -13.94
C GLY A 62 9.33 -21.23 -12.41
N LYS A 63 10.30 -20.51 -11.84
CA LYS A 63 10.39 -20.27 -10.39
C LYS A 63 10.56 -18.79 -10.07
N SER A 64 9.94 -18.38 -8.97
CA SER A 64 10.19 -17.09 -8.33
C SER A 64 11.00 -17.32 -7.04
N ASP A 65 12.05 -16.53 -6.84
CA ASP A 65 12.82 -16.53 -5.58
C ASP A 65 12.37 -15.38 -4.68
N TYR A 66 12.35 -15.63 -3.38
CA TYR A 66 11.89 -14.69 -2.36
C TYR A 66 13.03 -14.14 -1.50
N ILE A 67 14.26 -14.64 -1.65
CA ILE A 67 15.40 -14.24 -0.80
C ILE A 67 15.63 -12.72 -0.88
N GLN A 68 15.65 -12.14 -2.09
CA GLN A 68 15.88 -10.70 -2.25
C GLN A 68 14.75 -9.88 -1.64
N LEU A 69 13.49 -10.34 -1.76
CA LEU A 69 12.35 -9.70 -1.11
C LEU A 69 12.51 -9.74 0.41
N PHE A 70 12.82 -10.90 0.99
CA PHE A 70 12.97 -11.01 2.44
C PHE A 70 14.19 -10.25 2.97
N ASP A 71 15.24 -10.13 2.17
CA ASP A 71 16.40 -9.29 2.48
C ASP A 71 16.01 -7.81 2.61
N VAL A 72 15.32 -7.25 1.61
CA VAL A 72 14.89 -5.85 1.70
C VAL A 72 13.86 -5.65 2.81
N VAL A 73 13.03 -6.66 3.08
CA VAL A 73 12.12 -6.66 4.23
C VAL A 73 12.88 -6.53 5.54
N LYS A 74 13.90 -7.38 5.75
CA LYS A 74 14.70 -7.40 6.98
C LYS A 74 15.56 -6.16 7.14
N LYS A 75 16.11 -5.62 6.03
CA LYS A 75 17.01 -4.47 6.03
C LYS A 75 16.29 -3.15 6.27
N GLU A 76 15.06 -2.99 5.80
CA GLU A 76 14.38 -1.68 5.83
C GLU A 76 12.87 -1.74 6.08
N ILE A 77 12.14 -2.55 5.31
CA ILE A 77 10.68 -2.43 5.26
C ILE A 77 10.06 -2.78 6.62
N LEU A 78 10.56 -3.82 7.27
CA LEU A 78 9.93 -4.38 8.47
C LEU A 78 9.83 -3.39 9.62
N TYR A 79 10.89 -2.64 9.93
CA TYR A 79 10.81 -1.68 11.03
C TYR A 79 10.01 -0.42 10.63
N ASN A 80 10.05 -0.02 9.36
CA ASN A 80 9.21 1.08 8.86
C ASN A 80 7.74 0.72 8.88
N PHE A 81 7.38 -0.53 8.64
CA PHE A 81 6.03 -1.05 8.80
C PHE A 81 5.61 -1.09 10.28
N ALA A 82 6.43 -1.72 11.13
CA ALA A 82 6.09 -2.05 12.51
C ALA A 82 6.09 -0.88 13.50
N PHE A 83 6.77 0.23 13.18
CA PHE A 83 6.93 1.37 14.08
C PHE A 83 6.40 2.68 13.49
N LYS A 84 6.22 3.65 14.39
CA LYS A 84 5.97 5.06 14.10
C LYS A 84 7.27 5.73 13.59
N CYS A 85 7.15 6.65 12.62
CA CYS A 85 8.25 7.45 12.08
C CYS A 85 9.07 8.12 13.19
N CYS A 86 8.41 8.76 14.16
CA CYS A 86 9.08 9.41 15.30
C CYS A 86 9.90 8.43 16.16
N GLU A 87 9.46 7.18 16.31
CA GLU A 87 10.19 6.12 17.03
C GLU A 87 11.44 5.69 16.29
N ILE A 88 11.33 5.53 14.97
CA ILE A 88 12.43 5.16 14.08
C ILE A 88 13.49 6.26 14.11
N ASN A 89 13.08 7.52 13.91
CA ASN A 89 13.98 8.67 13.93
C ASN A 89 14.72 8.79 15.27
N ARG A 90 14.05 8.55 16.39
CA ARG A 90 14.69 8.57 17.73
C ARG A 90 15.78 7.50 17.86
N LYS A 91 15.58 6.32 17.28
CA LYS A 91 16.53 5.19 17.32
C LYS A 91 17.68 5.37 16.32
N LEU A 92 17.39 5.87 15.11
CA LEU A 92 18.38 6.05 14.05
C LEU A 92 19.25 7.30 14.19
N LYS A 93 18.94 8.22 15.13
CA LYS A 93 19.88 9.28 15.56
C LYS A 93 21.24 8.71 16.00
N ILE A 94 21.24 7.48 16.53
CA ILE A 94 22.44 6.71 16.83
C ILE A 94 22.76 5.90 15.57
N GLN A 95 23.41 6.52 14.58
CA GLN A 95 23.74 5.91 13.29
C GLN A 95 24.79 4.80 13.43
N SER A 96 24.38 3.67 13.98
CA SER A 96 25.22 2.48 14.17
C SER A 96 24.50 1.23 13.70
N GLN A 97 25.25 0.29 13.15
CA GLN A 97 24.71 -1.00 12.71
C GLN A 97 23.95 -1.72 13.85
N SER A 98 24.50 -1.68 15.06
CA SER A 98 23.87 -2.26 16.25
C SER A 98 22.49 -1.67 16.57
N ALA A 99 22.28 -0.36 16.34
CA ALA A 99 20.97 0.27 16.54
C ALA A 99 19.93 -0.21 15.51
N ILE A 100 20.34 -0.39 14.26
CA ILE A 100 19.50 -0.94 13.19
C ILE A 100 19.15 -2.39 13.52
N ASP A 101 20.12 -3.22 13.87
CA ASP A 101 19.89 -4.63 14.23
C ASP A 101 18.93 -4.76 15.43
N ALA A 102 19.10 -3.91 16.45
CA ALA A 102 18.20 -3.86 17.59
C ALA A 102 16.76 -3.45 17.20
N LEU A 103 16.62 -2.52 16.25
CA LEU A 103 15.32 -2.08 15.72
C LEU A 103 14.64 -3.20 14.93
N VAL A 104 15.37 -3.87 14.03
CA VAL A 104 14.90 -5.02 13.25
C VAL A 104 14.45 -6.15 14.19
N ASN A 105 15.27 -6.53 15.17
CA ASN A 105 14.92 -7.55 16.15
C ASN A 105 13.68 -7.15 16.97
N LYS A 106 13.51 -5.86 17.28
CA LYS A 106 12.29 -5.36 17.93
C LYS A 106 11.07 -5.45 17.03
N ALA A 107 11.22 -5.21 15.73
CA ALA A 107 10.13 -5.32 14.75
C ALA A 107 9.71 -6.79 14.53
N ILE A 108 10.66 -7.73 14.42
CA ILE A 108 10.37 -9.18 14.34
C ILE A 108 9.57 -9.62 15.57
N ARG A 109 9.94 -9.12 16.76
CA ARG A 109 9.19 -9.26 18.01
C ARG A 109 7.85 -8.53 18.05
N ARG A 110 7.30 -8.02 16.95
CA ARG A 110 5.90 -7.60 16.88
C ARG A 110 5.04 -8.57 16.06
N LEU A 111 5.69 -9.41 15.25
CA LEU A 111 5.05 -10.45 14.47
C LEU A 111 4.86 -11.71 15.30
N SER A 112 3.96 -12.59 14.84
CA SER A 112 3.73 -13.90 15.44
C SER A 112 3.44 -14.93 14.35
N GLN A 113 3.89 -16.18 14.52
CA GLN A 113 3.59 -17.24 13.54
C GLN A 113 2.08 -17.42 13.29
N HIS A 114 1.24 -17.14 14.28
CA HIS A 114 -0.22 -17.25 14.15
C HIS A 114 -0.85 -16.19 13.23
N THR A 115 -0.17 -15.06 13.04
CA THR A 115 -0.67 -13.87 12.32
C THR A 115 0.18 -13.55 11.09
N ALA A 116 1.35 -14.19 10.95
CA ALA A 116 2.33 -13.92 9.91
C ALA A 116 1.77 -13.98 8.48
N HIS A 117 0.76 -14.82 8.24
CA HIS A 117 0.06 -14.88 6.94
C HIS A 117 -0.58 -13.55 6.56
N GLY A 118 -1.37 -12.97 7.48
CA GLY A 118 -2.00 -11.66 7.28
C GLY A 118 -0.97 -10.53 7.34
N GLU A 119 -0.07 -10.58 8.32
CA GLU A 119 0.96 -9.55 8.51
C GLU A 119 1.91 -9.43 7.31
N LEU A 120 2.16 -10.54 6.59
CA LEU A 120 2.91 -10.49 5.33
C LEU A 120 2.14 -9.74 4.23
N GLY A 121 0.82 -9.99 4.11
CA GLY A 121 -0.04 -9.25 3.19
C GLY A 121 -0.08 -7.76 3.48
N GLU A 122 -0.28 -7.40 4.75
CA GLU A 122 -0.26 -6.01 5.24
C GLU A 122 1.10 -5.33 4.97
N LEU A 123 2.21 -6.04 5.20
CA LEU A 123 3.56 -5.53 4.96
C LEU A 123 3.82 -5.28 3.47
N ILE A 124 3.36 -6.18 2.59
CA ILE A 124 3.47 -5.98 1.15
C ILE A 124 2.62 -4.79 0.71
N LEU A 125 1.36 -4.69 1.17
CA LEU A 125 0.49 -3.54 0.88
C LEU A 125 1.15 -2.22 1.30
N PHE A 126 1.67 -2.16 2.54
CA PHE A 126 2.44 -1.02 3.04
C PHE A 126 3.57 -0.63 2.06
N THR A 127 4.33 -1.62 1.59
CA THR A 127 5.44 -1.42 0.65
C THR A 127 4.95 -0.86 -0.68
N LEU A 128 3.84 -1.40 -1.21
CA LEU A 128 3.31 -0.98 -2.50
C LEU A 128 2.77 0.46 -2.45
N LEU A 129 2.07 0.83 -1.38
CA LEU A 129 1.57 2.19 -1.17
C LEU A 129 2.70 3.21 -1.07
N ASP A 130 3.73 2.92 -0.28
CA ASP A 130 4.84 3.84 -0.05
C ASP A 130 5.72 3.99 -1.32
N VAL A 131 5.98 2.89 -2.05
CA VAL A 131 6.90 2.90 -3.20
C VAL A 131 6.23 3.31 -4.53
N TYR A 132 5.00 2.84 -4.80
CA TYR A 132 4.34 3.02 -6.10
C TYR A 132 3.38 4.19 -6.10
N LEU A 133 2.68 4.40 -5.00
CA LEU A 133 1.78 5.53 -4.86
C LEU A 133 2.47 6.73 -4.19
N GLU A 134 3.72 6.62 -3.74
CA GLU A 134 4.39 7.69 -2.96
C GLU A 134 3.52 8.15 -1.78
N ALA A 135 2.74 7.23 -1.22
CA ALA A 135 1.77 7.50 -0.16
C ALA A 135 2.35 6.96 1.14
N PRO A 136 2.95 7.77 2.02
CA PRO A 136 3.48 7.28 3.28
C PRO A 136 2.37 6.81 4.21
N LYS A 137 2.71 5.86 5.07
CA LYS A 137 1.85 5.45 6.19
C LYS A 137 1.74 6.60 7.18
N ILE A 138 0.52 6.92 7.57
CA ILE A 138 0.24 7.98 8.54
C ILE A 138 -0.16 7.43 9.92
N LEU A 139 -0.47 6.13 9.99
CA LEU A 139 -0.85 5.42 11.21
C LEU A 139 -0.24 4.02 11.22
N SER A 140 0.60 3.72 12.21
CA SER A 140 1.16 2.37 12.41
C SER A 140 0.23 1.50 13.25
N LYS A 141 -0.64 0.72 12.61
CA LYS A 141 -1.57 -0.20 13.28
C LYS A 141 -0.88 -1.29 14.10
N ILE A 142 0.22 -1.87 13.58
CA ILE A 142 1.04 -2.83 14.35
C ILE A 142 1.57 -2.21 15.65
N SER A 143 1.85 -0.90 15.67
CA SER A 143 2.33 -0.25 16.88
C SER A 143 1.30 -0.17 18.00
N LEU A 144 0.02 -0.30 17.67
CA LEU A 144 -1.11 -0.22 18.59
C LEU A 144 -1.52 -1.60 19.15
N LYS A 145 -0.98 -2.71 18.61
CA LYS A 145 -1.24 -4.05 19.14
C LYS A 145 -0.79 -4.15 20.60
N THR A 146 -1.72 -4.47 21.50
CA THR A 146 -1.41 -4.76 22.91
C THR A 146 -0.87 -6.19 23.11
N SER A 147 -1.13 -7.08 22.15
CA SER A 147 -0.58 -8.44 22.07
C SER A 147 -0.28 -8.79 20.61
N ARG A 148 0.82 -9.52 20.35
CA ARG A 148 1.22 -9.92 18.98
C ARG A 148 0.17 -10.82 18.30
N ARG A 149 -0.65 -11.52 19.08
CA ARG A 149 -1.70 -12.42 18.57
C ARG A 149 -3.04 -11.72 18.33
N MET A 150 -3.16 -10.45 18.70
CA MET A 150 -4.38 -9.67 18.51
C MET A 150 -4.45 -9.20 17.05
N PRO A 151 -5.51 -9.56 16.29
CA PRO A 151 -5.78 -8.93 14.99
C PRO A 151 -6.00 -7.43 15.17
N VAL A 152 -5.57 -6.62 14.20
CA VAL A 152 -6.02 -5.23 14.14
C VAL A 152 -7.32 -5.19 13.36
N TYR A 153 -8.30 -4.46 13.86
CA TYR A 153 -9.59 -4.31 13.19
C TYR A 153 -9.59 -3.07 12.29
N GLY A 154 -10.47 -3.09 11.28
CA GLY A 154 -10.61 -2.00 10.31
C GLY A 154 -9.67 -2.19 9.11
N ALA A 155 -9.21 -1.09 8.52
CA ALA A 155 -8.31 -1.12 7.37
C ALA A 155 -6.95 -1.78 7.70
N ASP A 156 -6.39 -2.55 6.79
CA ASP A 156 -5.07 -3.18 6.95
C ASP A 156 -3.93 -2.14 6.88
N ALA A 157 -4.12 -1.09 6.08
CA ALA A 157 -3.18 0.00 5.93
C ALA A 157 -3.88 1.36 5.98
N VAL A 158 -3.26 2.35 6.61
CA VAL A 158 -3.75 3.73 6.68
C VAL A 158 -2.65 4.69 6.24
N HIS A 159 -2.81 5.23 5.04
CA HIS A 159 -1.82 6.06 4.34
C HIS A 159 -2.48 7.37 3.85
N ALA A 160 -1.68 8.34 3.44
CA ALA A 160 -2.17 9.54 2.78
C ALA A 160 -1.28 9.94 1.60
N GLN A 161 -1.81 10.73 0.69
CA GLN A 161 -1.07 11.30 -0.43
C GLN A 161 -1.73 12.61 -0.87
N TYR A 162 -0.92 13.59 -1.30
CA TYR A 162 -1.43 14.66 -2.15
C TYR A 162 -1.47 14.19 -3.60
N TYR A 163 -2.65 14.27 -4.21
CA TYR A 163 -2.86 14.02 -5.63
C TYR A 163 -3.61 15.20 -6.23
N ASN A 164 -3.04 15.85 -7.25
CA ASN A 164 -3.58 17.10 -7.81
C ASN A 164 -3.83 18.19 -6.75
N ASN A 165 -2.92 18.31 -5.77
CA ASN A 165 -3.03 19.20 -4.60
C ASN A 165 -4.20 18.93 -3.65
N GLU A 166 -4.94 17.84 -3.84
CA GLU A 166 -5.96 17.38 -2.89
C GLU A 166 -5.39 16.24 -2.06
N ILE A 167 -5.67 16.27 -0.75
CA ILE A 167 -5.27 15.20 0.13
C ILE A 167 -6.24 14.02 0.04
N ARG A 168 -5.67 12.83 -0.18
CA ARG A 168 -6.38 11.55 -0.21
C ARG A 168 -5.98 10.73 1.01
N LEU A 169 -6.96 10.12 1.66
CA LEU A 169 -6.75 9.08 2.66
C LEU A 169 -6.90 7.73 1.99
N TYR A 170 -5.98 6.82 2.31
CA TYR A 170 -5.99 5.46 1.84
C TYR A 170 -6.29 4.52 3.00
N PHE A 171 -7.44 3.85 2.92
CA PHE A 171 -7.82 2.74 3.77
C PHE A 171 -7.64 1.45 2.99
N GLY A 172 -6.43 0.90 3.10
CA GLY A 172 -6.01 -0.24 2.32
C GLY A 172 -6.50 -1.57 2.90
N GLU A 173 -6.69 -2.54 2.01
CA GLU A 173 -7.04 -3.92 2.34
C GLU A 173 -6.02 -4.86 1.69
N SER A 174 -5.64 -5.92 2.40
CA SER A 174 -4.72 -6.94 1.90
C SER A 174 -5.36 -8.33 1.99
N LYS A 175 -5.23 -9.12 0.91
CA LYS A 175 -5.61 -10.53 0.89
C LYS A 175 -4.49 -11.36 0.29
N LEU A 176 -4.02 -12.33 1.05
CA LEU A 176 -3.05 -13.32 0.58
C LEU A 176 -3.76 -14.68 0.51
N HIS A 177 -4.31 -15.06 -0.64
CA HIS A 177 -5.24 -16.20 -0.76
C HIS A 177 -4.86 -17.07 -1.95
N LYS A 178 -5.00 -18.40 -1.83
CA LYS A 178 -4.69 -19.29 -2.96
C LYS A 178 -5.54 -18.99 -4.20
N ASN A 179 -6.84 -18.77 -4.01
CA ASN A 179 -7.79 -18.45 -5.06
C ASN A 179 -8.09 -16.94 -5.09
N PHE A 180 -7.95 -16.32 -6.26
CA PHE A 180 -8.19 -14.89 -6.45
C PHE A 180 -9.64 -14.49 -6.22
N ASP A 181 -10.62 -15.20 -6.80
CA ASP A 181 -12.04 -14.82 -6.75
C ASP A 181 -12.58 -14.77 -5.32
N GLY A 182 -12.16 -15.73 -4.49
CA GLY A 182 -12.44 -15.73 -3.05
C GLY A 182 -11.81 -14.53 -2.36
N ALA A 183 -10.54 -14.23 -2.66
CA ALA A 183 -9.83 -13.07 -2.15
C ALA A 183 -10.54 -11.75 -2.50
N ALA A 184 -10.93 -11.59 -3.77
CA ALA A 184 -11.61 -10.41 -4.28
C ALA A 184 -12.98 -10.21 -3.62
N SER A 185 -13.74 -11.30 -3.45
CA SER A 185 -15.04 -11.27 -2.78
C SER A 185 -14.92 -10.88 -1.30
N ASP A 186 -13.91 -11.40 -0.61
CA ASP A 186 -13.65 -11.09 0.80
C ASP A 186 -13.10 -9.67 0.97
N ALA A 187 -12.21 -9.23 0.08
CA ALA A 187 -11.68 -7.87 0.05
C ALA A 187 -12.79 -6.83 -0.15
N ALA A 188 -13.68 -7.03 -1.11
CA ALA A 188 -14.78 -6.08 -1.36
C ALA A 188 -15.68 -5.91 -0.12
N LYS A 189 -15.97 -7.00 0.61
CA LYS A 189 -16.72 -6.95 1.88
C LYS A 189 -15.94 -6.25 2.99
N SER A 190 -14.63 -6.52 3.12
CA SER A 190 -13.77 -5.83 4.08
C SER A 190 -13.74 -4.32 3.82
N ILE A 191 -13.50 -3.91 2.57
CA ILE A 191 -13.47 -2.51 2.15
C ILE A 191 -14.81 -1.83 2.47
N LYS A 192 -15.93 -2.49 2.17
CA LYS A 192 -17.26 -1.99 2.55
C LYS A 192 -17.39 -1.81 4.06
N SER A 193 -16.97 -2.79 4.85
CA SER A 193 -17.01 -2.68 6.32
C SER A 193 -16.07 -1.58 6.85
N ALA A 194 -14.91 -1.36 6.25
CA ALA A 194 -14.00 -0.30 6.64
C ALA A 194 -14.59 1.08 6.31
N LYS A 195 -15.19 1.22 5.12
CA LYS A 195 -15.89 2.44 4.70
C LYS A 195 -17.13 2.73 5.53
N ASP A 196 -17.86 1.72 6.01
CA ASP A 196 -19.02 1.91 6.89
C ASP A 196 -18.62 2.25 8.34
N LYS A 197 -17.37 1.96 8.73
CA LYS A 197 -16.82 2.20 10.08
C LYS A 197 -15.67 3.21 10.07
N TYR A 198 -15.66 4.10 9.09
CA TYR A 198 -14.55 5.03 8.85
C TYR A 198 -14.25 5.95 10.03
N GLN A 199 -15.24 6.29 10.87
CA GLN A 199 -15.01 7.04 12.11
C GLN A 199 -13.96 6.41 13.02
N VAL A 200 -13.93 5.08 13.11
CA VAL A 200 -12.93 4.38 13.95
C VAL A 200 -11.51 4.64 13.43
N GLU A 201 -11.34 4.73 12.11
CA GLU A 201 -10.04 5.08 11.52
C GLU A 201 -9.71 6.55 11.74
N PHE A 202 -10.70 7.44 11.67
CA PHE A 202 -10.51 8.87 11.92
C PHE A 202 -10.06 9.14 13.36
N ASP A 203 -10.72 8.55 14.36
CA ASP A 203 -10.34 8.67 15.78
C ASP A 203 -8.89 8.20 16.02
N LEU A 204 -8.48 7.12 15.33
CA LEU A 204 -7.11 6.60 15.40
C LEU A 204 -6.12 7.54 14.73
N ILE A 205 -6.46 8.12 13.57
CA ILE A 205 -5.63 9.11 12.89
C ILE A 205 -5.45 10.33 13.80
N GLU A 206 -6.53 10.91 14.31
CA GLU A 206 -6.49 12.07 15.22
C GLU A 206 -5.56 11.82 16.42
N SER A 207 -5.65 10.62 17.02
CA SER A 207 -4.88 10.27 18.22
C SER A 207 -3.41 9.91 17.96
N HIS A 208 -3.08 9.43 16.76
CA HIS A 208 -1.82 8.72 16.50
C HIS A 208 -1.08 9.10 15.22
N LEU A 209 -1.54 10.13 14.51
CA LEU A 209 -0.93 10.65 13.29
C LEU A 209 0.58 10.81 13.45
N ASP A 210 1.34 10.17 12.56
CA ASP A 210 2.79 10.27 12.51
C ASP A 210 3.33 9.81 11.15
N PHE A 211 4.00 10.71 10.44
CA PHE A 211 4.64 10.45 9.15
C PHE A 211 5.85 11.39 8.92
N PRO A 212 6.71 11.12 7.92
CA PRO A 212 7.91 11.93 7.68
C PRO A 212 7.59 13.37 7.27
N ASN A 213 8.39 14.33 7.75
CA ASN A 213 8.30 15.74 7.41
C ASN A 213 6.91 16.37 7.65
N MET A 214 6.15 15.85 8.62
CA MET A 214 4.90 16.46 9.05
C MET A 214 5.17 17.87 9.59
N ASP A 215 4.46 18.85 9.04
CA ASP A 215 4.40 20.23 9.50
C ASP A 215 2.95 20.60 9.87
N ASP A 216 2.77 21.81 10.43
CA ASP A 216 1.47 22.26 10.91
C ASP A 216 0.44 22.37 9.77
N ASP A 217 0.86 22.80 8.57
CA ASP A 217 -0.01 22.98 7.40
C ASP A 217 -0.54 21.62 6.89
N ILE A 218 0.31 20.61 6.76
CA ILE A 218 -0.12 19.26 6.32
C ILE A 218 -0.97 18.61 7.40
N GLN A 219 -0.62 18.81 8.68
CA GLN A 219 -1.41 18.28 9.78
C GLN A 219 -2.82 18.89 9.77
N GLU A 220 -2.95 20.21 9.58
CA GLU A 220 -4.24 20.89 9.46
C GLU A 220 -5.05 20.36 8.26
N ASP A 221 -4.42 20.20 7.09
CA ASP A 221 -5.08 19.61 5.91
C ASP A 221 -5.66 18.20 6.18
N ILE A 222 -4.97 17.37 6.98
CA ILE A 222 -5.47 16.05 7.38
C ILE A 222 -6.57 16.17 8.43
N MET A 223 -6.41 17.04 9.44
CA MET A 223 -7.39 17.24 10.51
C MET A 223 -8.71 17.75 9.95
N ASP A 224 -8.68 18.74 9.05
CA ASP A 224 -9.85 19.26 8.35
C ASP A 224 -10.58 18.18 7.55
N LEU A 225 -9.84 17.20 7.02
CA LEU A 225 -10.42 16.12 6.27
C LEU A 225 -11.16 15.10 7.15
N ILE A 226 -10.67 14.88 8.37
CA ILE A 226 -11.25 13.92 9.32
C ILE A 226 -12.21 14.56 10.33
N ASP A 227 -12.31 15.90 10.36
CA ASP A 227 -13.18 16.65 11.27
C ASP A 227 -14.66 16.31 11.03
N PRO A 228 -15.35 15.63 11.97
CA PRO A 228 -16.75 15.22 11.78
C PRO A 228 -17.73 16.40 11.67
N PHE A 229 -17.29 17.64 11.94
CA PHE A 229 -18.10 18.85 11.84
C PHE A 229 -17.88 19.64 10.55
N SER A 230 -17.02 19.16 9.65
CA SER A 230 -16.76 19.83 8.37
C SER A 230 -17.91 19.63 7.38
N ASP A 231 -18.24 20.67 6.62
CA ASP A 231 -19.29 20.63 5.59
C ASP A 231 -18.88 19.80 4.35
N LYS A 232 -17.64 19.28 4.31
CA LYS A 232 -17.11 18.50 3.18
C LYS A 232 -17.54 17.03 3.31
N SER A 233 -17.88 16.40 2.19
CA SER A 233 -18.13 14.96 2.18
C SER A 233 -16.83 14.18 2.41
N HIS A 234 -16.54 13.80 3.66
CA HIS A 234 -15.35 13.02 4.05
C HIS A 234 -15.12 11.78 3.20
N LEU A 235 -16.21 11.15 2.76
CA LEU A 235 -16.18 9.92 1.96
C LEU A 235 -15.59 10.12 0.56
N GLN A 236 -15.56 11.34 0.01
CA GLN A 236 -15.02 11.59 -1.32
C GLN A 236 -13.49 11.51 -1.38
N SER A 237 -12.83 11.71 -0.24
CA SER A 237 -11.37 11.67 -0.15
C SER A 237 -10.81 10.35 0.40
N ILE A 238 -11.68 9.38 0.74
CA ILE A 238 -11.28 8.04 1.15
C ILE A 238 -11.19 7.13 -0.07
N TYR A 239 -10.00 6.60 -0.31
CA TYR A 239 -9.69 5.64 -1.35
C TYR A 239 -9.30 4.30 -0.72
N SER A 240 -9.58 3.20 -1.42
CA SER A 240 -9.47 1.83 -0.95
C SER A 240 -8.53 1.03 -1.85
N PRO A 241 -7.21 1.17 -1.67
CA PRO A 241 -6.25 0.33 -2.36
C PRO A 241 -6.32 -1.10 -1.82
N CYS A 242 -6.41 -2.07 -2.71
CA CYS A 242 -6.57 -3.47 -2.38
C CYS A 242 -5.40 -4.27 -2.94
N PHE A 243 -4.57 -4.83 -2.07
CA PHE A 243 -3.55 -5.79 -2.46
C PHE A 243 -4.11 -7.21 -2.45
N ILE A 244 -4.01 -7.91 -3.58
CA ILE A 244 -4.32 -9.33 -3.66
C ILE A 244 -3.10 -10.10 -4.15
N GLY A 245 -2.50 -10.83 -3.20
CA GLY A 245 -1.53 -11.88 -3.49
C GLY A 245 -2.24 -13.20 -3.73
N PHE A 246 -2.01 -13.85 -4.87
CA PHE A 246 -2.71 -15.08 -5.24
C PHE A 246 -1.79 -16.16 -5.78
N THR A 247 -2.24 -17.43 -5.79
CA THR A 247 -1.46 -18.53 -6.37
C THR A 247 -1.58 -18.53 -7.89
N GLY A 248 -0.47 -18.22 -8.57
CA GLY A 248 -0.31 -18.25 -10.02
C GLY A 248 0.54 -19.43 -10.48
N HIS A 249 0.41 -20.60 -9.83
CA HIS A 249 1.23 -21.79 -10.08
C HIS A 249 1.40 -22.10 -11.57
N ASP A 250 0.30 -22.14 -12.33
CA ASP A 250 0.32 -22.51 -13.74
C ASP A 250 1.02 -21.46 -14.61
N ILE A 251 0.73 -20.18 -14.42
CA ILE A 251 1.33 -19.10 -15.23
C ILE A 251 2.83 -18.94 -14.93
N ILE A 252 3.27 -19.22 -13.69
CA ILE A 252 4.67 -19.16 -13.32
C ILE A 252 5.38 -20.43 -13.79
N GLY A 253 4.91 -21.62 -13.40
CA GLY A 253 5.58 -22.89 -13.65
C GLY A 253 5.66 -23.31 -15.12
N SER A 254 4.77 -22.80 -15.97
CA SER A 254 4.77 -23.09 -17.41
C SER A 254 5.56 -22.08 -18.25
N SER A 255 6.23 -21.10 -17.63
CA SER A 255 6.94 -20.02 -18.34
C SER A 255 8.44 -20.21 -18.23
N LEU A 256 9.12 -20.24 -19.39
CA LEU A 256 10.57 -20.40 -19.48
C LEU A 256 11.31 -19.06 -19.41
N SER A 257 10.61 -17.98 -19.73
CA SER A 257 11.14 -16.60 -19.66
C SER A 257 10.17 -15.66 -18.94
N GLU A 258 10.69 -14.49 -18.55
CA GLU A 258 9.89 -13.42 -17.96
C GLU A 258 8.84 -12.88 -18.95
N ASP A 259 9.18 -12.77 -20.24
CA ASP A 259 8.25 -12.28 -21.27
C ASP A 259 7.06 -13.25 -21.45
N GLU A 260 7.31 -14.56 -21.55
CA GLU A 260 6.25 -15.58 -21.61
C GLU A 260 5.33 -15.54 -20.38
N PHE A 261 5.91 -15.33 -19.20
CA PHE A 261 5.14 -15.16 -17.98
C PHE A 261 4.27 -13.89 -18.05
N LEU A 262 4.82 -12.76 -18.49
CA LEU A 262 4.11 -11.49 -18.54
C LEU A 262 2.94 -11.51 -19.51
N GLU A 263 3.06 -12.20 -20.64
CA GLU A 263 1.93 -12.39 -21.57
C GLU A 263 0.77 -13.13 -20.89
N LYS A 264 1.04 -14.24 -20.19
CA LYS A 264 0.03 -14.99 -19.45
C LYS A 264 -0.53 -14.20 -18.26
N TYR A 265 0.34 -13.48 -17.55
CA TYR A 265 -0.05 -12.69 -16.40
C TYR A 265 -0.97 -11.54 -16.79
N VAL A 266 -0.69 -10.83 -17.90
CA VAL A 266 -1.56 -9.78 -18.41
C VAL A 266 -2.95 -10.32 -18.76
N LEU A 267 -3.04 -11.48 -19.42
CA LEU A 267 -4.33 -12.10 -19.74
C LEU A 267 -5.11 -12.44 -18.45
N LEU A 268 -4.45 -13.04 -17.47
CA LEU A 268 -5.05 -13.38 -16.19
C LEU A 268 -5.49 -12.14 -15.40
N ALA A 269 -4.64 -11.11 -15.36
CA ALA A 269 -4.91 -9.86 -14.69
C ALA A 269 -6.13 -9.14 -15.28
N ASN A 270 -6.35 -9.20 -16.61
CA ASN A 270 -7.57 -8.65 -17.21
C ASN A 270 -8.84 -9.32 -16.64
N THR A 271 -8.85 -10.66 -16.53
CA THR A 271 -9.97 -11.39 -15.95
C THR A 271 -10.16 -11.06 -14.46
N HIS A 272 -9.08 -11.07 -13.69
CA HIS A 272 -9.10 -10.79 -12.26
C HIS A 272 -9.52 -9.36 -11.92
N THR A 273 -9.03 -8.38 -12.68
CA THR A 273 -9.43 -6.97 -12.53
C THR A 273 -10.92 -6.80 -12.76
N ASN A 274 -11.47 -7.32 -13.86
CA ASN A 274 -12.90 -7.22 -14.14
C ASN A 274 -13.74 -7.89 -13.03
N TYR A 275 -13.31 -9.06 -12.54
CA TYR A 275 -14.00 -9.73 -11.44
C TYR A 275 -13.97 -8.91 -10.14
N PHE A 276 -12.81 -8.36 -9.77
CA PHE A 276 -12.67 -7.55 -8.56
C PHE A 276 -13.55 -6.30 -8.61
N PHE A 277 -13.50 -5.53 -9.70
CA PHE A 277 -14.30 -4.31 -9.81
C PHE A 277 -15.80 -4.59 -9.88
N LYS A 278 -16.22 -5.71 -10.48
CA LYS A 278 -17.59 -6.20 -10.35
C LYS A 278 -17.99 -6.44 -8.88
N LYS A 279 -17.10 -7.02 -8.06
CA LYS A 279 -17.34 -7.22 -6.62
C LYS A 279 -17.41 -5.91 -5.84
N ILE A 280 -16.59 -4.92 -6.20
CA ILE A 280 -16.67 -3.56 -5.64
C ILE A 280 -18.05 -2.94 -5.92
N GLU A 281 -18.51 -3.00 -7.17
CA GLU A 281 -19.81 -2.45 -7.57
C GLU A 281 -20.99 -3.21 -6.91
N GLU A 282 -20.90 -4.54 -6.77
CA GLU A 282 -21.90 -5.36 -6.04
C GLU A 282 -22.01 -4.97 -4.55
N GLN A 283 -20.97 -4.39 -3.95
CA GLN A 283 -20.99 -3.85 -2.58
C GLN A 283 -21.42 -2.37 -2.53
N ALA A 284 -21.87 -1.80 -3.65
CA ALA A 284 -22.21 -0.38 -3.81
C ALA A 284 -21.04 0.56 -3.47
N LEU A 285 -19.81 0.12 -3.76
CA LEU A 285 -18.61 0.93 -3.65
C LEU A 285 -18.29 1.59 -5.00
N ASP A 286 -17.69 2.77 -4.95
CA ASP A 286 -17.25 3.49 -6.15
C ASP A 286 -15.92 2.91 -6.66
N HIS A 287 -15.90 2.45 -7.91
CA HIS A 287 -14.67 1.94 -8.54
C HIS A 287 -13.60 3.04 -8.67
N ASN A 288 -13.97 4.32 -8.79
CA ASN A 288 -13.01 5.42 -8.91
C ASN A 288 -12.24 5.68 -7.61
N GLN A 289 -12.74 5.15 -6.49
CA GLN A 289 -12.09 5.21 -5.20
C GLN A 289 -11.39 3.90 -4.84
N SER A 290 -11.31 2.94 -5.76
CA SER A 290 -10.72 1.62 -5.51
C SER A 290 -9.57 1.36 -6.47
N THR A 291 -8.44 0.88 -5.93
CA THR A 291 -7.27 0.50 -6.73
C THR A 291 -6.98 -0.97 -6.48
N LEU A 292 -6.72 -1.76 -7.54
CA LEU A 292 -6.36 -3.17 -7.39
C LEU A 292 -4.86 -3.39 -7.65
N MET A 293 -4.14 -3.94 -6.67
CA MET A 293 -2.73 -4.30 -6.77
C MET A 293 -2.60 -5.82 -6.80
N LEU A 294 -2.05 -6.36 -7.88
CA LEU A 294 -1.98 -7.79 -8.14
C LEU A 294 -0.54 -8.30 -7.98
N LEU A 295 -0.38 -9.47 -7.34
CA LEU A 295 0.91 -10.16 -7.27
C LEU A 295 0.72 -11.69 -7.26
N PRO A 296 1.08 -12.40 -8.34
CA PRO A 296 1.04 -13.85 -8.36
C PRO A 296 2.25 -14.45 -7.64
N PHE A 297 2.01 -15.52 -6.89
CA PHE A 297 3.03 -16.35 -6.24
C PHE A 297 2.92 -17.80 -6.70
N SER A 298 4.03 -18.53 -6.70
CA SER A 298 4.03 -19.95 -7.08
C SER A 298 3.23 -20.80 -6.09
N ASP A 299 3.39 -20.52 -4.79
CA ASP A 299 2.64 -21.12 -3.69
C ASP A 299 2.65 -20.16 -2.49
N ILE A 300 1.47 -19.82 -1.97
CA ILE A 300 1.33 -18.89 -0.84
C ILE A 300 1.74 -19.52 0.50
N ASP A 301 1.46 -20.81 0.72
CA ASP A 301 1.83 -21.47 1.97
C ASP A 301 3.36 -21.57 2.05
N GLU A 302 4.01 -21.86 0.92
CA GLU A 302 5.47 -21.87 0.83
C GLU A 302 6.06 -20.48 1.07
N LEU A 303 5.48 -19.44 0.47
CA LEU A 303 5.88 -18.05 0.69
C LEU A 303 5.84 -17.69 2.18
N VAL A 304 4.72 -17.93 2.85
CA VAL A 304 4.53 -17.58 4.26
C VAL A 304 5.47 -18.38 5.15
N LYS A 305 5.65 -19.68 4.87
CA LYS A 305 6.61 -20.51 5.61
C LYS A 305 8.03 -19.98 5.48
N LYS A 306 8.48 -19.68 4.25
CA LYS A 306 9.82 -19.12 4.03
C LYS A 306 9.99 -17.74 4.66
N PHE A 307 8.95 -16.91 4.66
CA PHE A 307 8.95 -15.61 5.35
C PHE A 307 9.18 -15.77 6.86
N ILE A 308 8.45 -16.69 7.52
CA ILE A 308 8.59 -17.02 8.94
C ILE A 308 10.02 -17.51 9.22
N ASP A 309 10.51 -18.46 8.43
CA ASP A 309 11.82 -19.08 8.62
C ASP A 309 12.95 -18.06 8.41
N TYR A 310 12.86 -17.23 7.37
CA TYR A 310 13.90 -16.24 7.02
C TYR A 310 14.05 -15.14 8.08
N LEU A 311 12.93 -14.67 8.61
CA LEU A 311 12.92 -13.64 9.66
C LEU A 311 13.12 -14.21 11.06
N GLY A 312 12.97 -15.52 11.27
CA GLY A 312 13.02 -16.14 12.59
C GLY A 312 11.84 -15.72 13.47
N ILE A 313 10.63 -15.68 12.90
CA ILE A 313 9.42 -15.29 13.64
C ILE A 313 9.05 -16.40 14.63
N GLU A 314 8.87 -16.05 15.90
CA GLU A 314 8.51 -16.95 16.98
C GLU A 314 6.98 -17.17 17.10
N LYS A 315 6.58 -18.21 17.83
CA LYS A 315 5.19 -18.57 18.15
C LYS A 315 4.48 -17.55 19.06
#